data_AF-A0AA46AJR2-F1
#
_entry.id   AF-A0AA46AJR2-F1
#
_cell.length_a   1.000
_cell.length_b   1.000
_cell.length_c   1.000
_cell.angle_alpha   90.00
_cell.angle_beta   90.00
_cell.angle_gamma   90.00
#
_symmetry.space_group_name_H-M   'P 1'
#
loop_
_entity.id
_entity.type
_entity.pdbx_description
1 polymer ?
#
loop_
_entity_poly.entity_id
_entity_poly.type
_entity_poly.pdbx_seq_one_letter_code
_entity_poly.pdbx_strand_id
1 'polypeptide(L)'
;MRKKLLPLSLVVLLLITLGLTTACSPADTGTTEAPESPATEQPATPAPPSLAGHYVGYSWRGEADGGSFEESDQYVETILELDDDGIITDATMRFFVLMDGYWTTRQSGNAYLKADFSVEPVAAVPGDDYKRGTSMFTVYTADMMSFYAVAADDNGTVIVGMVDPVTRYLYESKFEADFDFSMPVGDVTIGSGLLIPTVRTSSGGLMKPASWDELADKNFFNIDIWSHVVNDMGILAEIDESSSIQEFLEAMGVEFADGVPQSKDASYGYFGLGGWAGNYDAIAQNLIGQDATQMTSLVDWSVSRYAGAVNDDNIFGVDVESGATRTVQNSIDGISGATVRISRESTSFQRALVDAGILSEDEVIIGRF
;
A
#
# COMPACT_ATOMS: atom_id res chain seq x y z
N MET A 1 15.10 -19.05 -55.46
CA MET A 1 16.23 -18.32 -56.06
C MET A 1 17.04 -17.65 -54.96
N ARG A 2 18.36 -17.88 -54.95
CA ARG A 2 19.48 -17.14 -54.28
C ARG A 2 19.33 -16.81 -52.78
N LYS A 3 20.05 -17.48 -51.87
CA LYS A 3 21.50 -17.32 -51.49
C LYS A 3 21.71 -16.00 -50.71
N LYS A 4 22.36 -15.92 -49.53
CA LYS A 4 23.43 -16.74 -48.92
C LYS A 4 23.79 -16.22 -47.49
N LEU A 5 24.23 -17.15 -46.63
CA LEU A 5 25.39 -17.18 -45.69
C LEU A 5 25.52 -16.09 -44.60
N LEU A 6 25.45 -16.41 -43.31
CA LEU A 6 26.36 -17.13 -42.37
C LEU A 6 27.38 -16.21 -41.64
N PRO A 7 27.71 -16.55 -40.37
CA PRO A 7 28.38 -15.72 -39.35
C PRO A 7 29.90 -16.04 -39.23
N LEU A 8 30.63 -15.27 -38.41
CA LEU A 8 32.00 -15.55 -37.94
C LEU A 8 32.26 -14.60 -36.75
N SER A 9 32.40 -15.04 -35.49
CA SER A 9 33.49 -15.79 -34.85
C SER A 9 34.83 -15.03 -34.76
N LEU A 10 35.51 -15.27 -33.62
CA LEU A 10 36.94 -15.08 -33.32
C LEU A 10 37.40 -13.64 -32.92
N VAL A 11 38.36 -13.38 -32.01
CA VAL A 11 39.12 -14.13 -30.99
C VAL A 11 40.18 -13.17 -30.39
N VAL A 12 40.54 -13.38 -29.12
CA VAL A 12 41.92 -13.36 -28.56
C VAL A 12 42.63 -12.07 -28.06
N LEU A 13 43.22 -12.28 -26.86
CA LEU A 13 44.44 -11.77 -26.19
C LEU A 13 44.54 -10.27 -25.83
N LEU A 14 44.70 -9.92 -24.54
CA LEU A 14 45.87 -10.06 -23.63
C LEU A 14 46.87 -8.91 -23.78
N LEU A 15 47.03 -8.14 -22.71
CA LEU A 15 48.29 -7.43 -22.46
C LEU A 15 48.51 -7.21 -20.96
N ILE A 16 49.47 -7.98 -20.47
CA ILE A 16 50.24 -7.80 -19.24
C ILE A 16 51.21 -6.64 -19.48
N THR A 17 51.30 -5.69 -18.55
CA THR A 17 52.52 -4.90 -18.36
C THR A 17 52.87 -4.79 -16.89
N LEU A 18 53.97 -5.49 -16.58
CA LEU A 18 54.86 -5.31 -15.44
C LEU A 18 55.39 -3.87 -15.39
N GLY A 19 55.52 -3.31 -14.19
CA GLY A 19 56.24 -2.08 -13.92
C GLY A 19 56.93 -2.13 -12.56
N LEU A 20 58.07 -2.81 -12.49
CA LEU A 20 59.10 -2.67 -11.45
C LEU A 20 60.09 -1.60 -11.91
N THR A 21 60.40 -0.59 -11.09
CA THR A 21 61.77 -0.07 -10.89
C THR A 21 61.89 0.85 -9.65
N THR A 22 62.75 0.41 -8.73
CA THR A 22 63.83 1.13 -8.02
C THR A 22 63.56 2.27 -7.03
N ALA A 23 63.69 1.91 -5.75
CA ALA A 23 64.74 2.33 -4.79
C ALA A 23 65.25 3.79 -4.78
N CYS A 24 65.09 4.44 -3.62
CA CYS A 24 66.12 5.26 -2.97
C CYS A 24 65.83 5.35 -1.46
N SER A 25 66.70 4.74 -0.65
CA SER A 25 66.79 4.99 0.80
C SER A 25 67.53 6.31 1.05
N PRO A 26 67.29 6.94 2.22
CA PRO A 26 68.41 7.50 2.95
C PRO A 26 68.45 7.09 4.43
N ALA A 27 69.66 6.70 4.82
CA ALA A 27 70.36 7.02 6.07
C ALA A 27 69.67 6.76 7.42
N ASP A 28 70.14 5.66 8.03
CA ASP A 28 70.30 5.44 9.46
C ASP A 28 70.95 6.66 10.15
N THR A 29 70.26 7.21 11.14
CA THR A 29 70.87 7.92 12.27
C THR A 29 70.36 7.28 13.54
N GLY A 30 71.23 6.48 14.17
CA GLY A 30 70.96 5.80 15.42
C GLY A 30 70.50 6.76 16.51
N THR A 31 69.34 6.44 17.10
CA THR A 31 68.88 7.04 18.35
C THR A 31 68.69 5.91 19.34
N THR A 32 69.46 5.99 20.41
CA THR A 32 69.54 5.07 21.55
C THR A 32 68.16 4.74 22.13
N GLU A 33 67.83 3.44 22.19
CA GLU A 33 66.65 2.90 22.85
C GLU A 33 66.63 3.28 24.34
N ALA A 34 65.57 3.97 24.76
CA ALA A 34 65.13 4.04 26.15
C ALA A 34 64.17 2.86 26.41
N PRO A 35 64.18 2.26 27.61
CA PRO A 35 63.38 1.07 27.89
C PRO A 35 61.88 1.37 27.74
N GLU A 36 61.20 0.59 26.90
CA GLU A 36 59.75 0.62 26.75
C GLU A 36 59.08 0.37 28.10
N SER A 37 58.33 1.38 28.54
CA SER A 37 57.41 1.28 29.67
C SER A 37 56.32 0.25 29.31
N PRO A 38 55.83 -0.57 30.26
CA PRO A 38 54.81 -1.58 29.96
C PRO A 38 53.61 -0.91 29.31
N ALA A 39 53.19 -1.43 28.15
CA ALA A 39 51.93 -1.04 27.54
C ALA A 39 50.82 -1.30 28.55
N THR A 40 50.31 -0.23 29.16
CA THR A 40 49.04 -0.25 29.88
C THR A 40 47.99 -0.75 28.90
N GLU A 41 47.48 -1.97 29.13
CA GLU A 41 46.28 -2.48 28.47
C GLU A 41 45.20 -1.41 28.62
N GLN A 42 44.92 -0.72 27.52
CA GLN A 42 43.83 0.23 27.44
C GLN A 42 42.55 -0.61 27.68
N PRO A 43 41.73 -0.29 28.70
CA PRO A 43 40.53 -1.07 28.97
C PRO A 43 39.70 -1.10 27.69
N ALA A 44 39.36 -2.31 27.24
CA ALA A 44 38.55 -2.51 26.04
C ALA A 44 37.31 -1.62 26.17
N THR A 45 37.12 -0.71 25.21
CA THR A 45 35.88 0.06 25.10
C THR A 45 34.74 -0.96 25.14
N PRO A 46 33.79 -0.84 26.08
CA PRO A 46 32.66 -1.77 26.11
C PRO A 46 32.00 -1.73 24.73
N ALA A 47 31.75 -2.91 24.16
CA ALA A 47 30.97 -3.01 22.94
C ALA A 47 29.68 -2.21 23.13
N PRO A 48 29.22 -1.45 22.12
CA PRO A 48 27.93 -0.80 22.21
C PRO A 48 26.87 -1.82 22.61
N PRO A 49 25.86 -1.43 23.40
CA PRO A 49 24.77 -2.32 23.73
C PRO A 49 24.12 -2.83 22.43
N SER A 50 23.93 -4.14 22.33
CA SER A 50 23.25 -4.75 21.19
C SER A 50 21.81 -4.22 21.11
N LEU A 51 21.38 -3.92 19.88
CA LEU A 51 20.01 -3.55 19.56
C LEU A 51 19.15 -4.76 19.15
N ALA A 52 19.70 -5.98 19.26
CA ALA A 52 18.97 -7.16 18.82
C ALA A 52 17.77 -7.44 19.71
N GLY A 53 16.60 -7.62 19.10
CA GLY A 53 15.38 -7.84 19.85
C GLY A 53 14.12 -7.77 19.00
N HIS A 54 13.00 -7.97 19.69
CA HIS A 54 11.65 -7.88 19.13
C HIS A 54 10.93 -6.72 19.83
N TYR A 55 10.55 -5.72 19.05
CA TYR A 55 10.04 -4.44 19.55
C TYR A 55 8.67 -4.11 19.00
N VAL A 56 7.81 -3.55 19.84
CA VAL A 56 6.41 -3.30 19.48
C VAL A 56 6.00 -1.87 19.78
N GLY A 57 5.38 -1.23 18.80
CA GLY A 57 4.81 0.10 18.95
C GLY A 57 3.38 0.18 18.45
N TYR A 58 2.60 1.09 19.05
CA TYR A 58 1.18 1.24 18.79
C TYR A 58 0.80 2.70 18.51
N SER A 59 -0.23 2.91 17.71
CA SER A 59 -0.95 4.19 17.61
C SER A 59 -2.44 3.89 17.56
N TRP A 60 -3.29 4.75 18.12
CA TRP A 60 -4.72 4.49 18.23
C TRP A 60 -5.59 5.68 17.87
N ARG A 61 -6.84 5.40 17.52
CA ARG A 61 -7.81 6.45 17.17
C ARG A 61 -8.18 7.26 18.41
N GLY A 62 -8.12 8.58 18.29
CA GLY A 62 -8.43 9.54 19.36
C GLY A 62 -7.20 10.00 20.15
N GLU A 63 -6.03 9.43 19.86
CA GLU A 63 -4.77 9.75 20.54
C GLU A 63 -4.40 11.24 20.45
N ALA A 64 -4.45 11.82 19.24
CA ALA A 64 -4.15 13.24 19.02
C ALA A 64 -5.07 14.20 19.78
N ASP A 65 -6.24 13.72 20.23
CA ASP A 65 -7.21 14.48 21.03
C ASP A 65 -7.12 14.12 22.54
N GLY A 66 -6.09 13.37 22.95
CA GLY A 66 -5.86 12.94 24.34
C GLY A 66 -6.67 11.73 24.79
N GLY A 67 -7.32 11.01 23.87
CA GLY A 67 -8.06 9.78 24.17
C GLY A 67 -7.15 8.62 24.56
N SER A 68 -7.62 7.75 25.46
CA SER A 68 -6.86 6.56 25.88
C SER A 68 -6.95 5.41 24.87
N PHE A 69 -6.01 4.46 24.95
CA PHE A 69 -6.03 3.27 24.10
C PHE A 69 -7.28 2.40 24.38
N GLU A 70 -7.68 2.30 25.64
CA GLU A 70 -8.83 1.50 26.10
C GLU A 70 -10.18 2.01 25.56
N GLU A 71 -10.26 3.31 25.26
CA GLU A 71 -11.44 3.94 24.66
C GLU A 71 -11.46 3.81 23.13
N SER A 72 -10.36 3.34 22.54
CA SER A 72 -10.23 3.25 21.09
C SER A 72 -10.94 2.02 20.52
N ASP A 73 -11.50 2.20 19.32
CA ASP A 73 -12.09 1.13 18.51
C ASP A 73 -11.21 0.77 17.30
N GLN A 74 -10.04 1.41 17.17
CA GLN A 74 -9.11 1.23 16.06
C GLN A 74 -7.67 1.52 16.50
N TYR A 75 -6.73 0.64 16.15
CA TYR A 75 -5.31 0.88 16.38
C TYR A 75 -4.42 0.25 15.31
N VAL A 76 -3.22 0.80 15.16
CA VAL A 76 -2.14 0.24 14.34
C VAL A 76 -1.04 -0.28 15.27
N GLU A 77 -0.52 -1.46 14.95
CA GLU A 77 0.62 -2.11 15.62
C GLU A 77 1.76 -2.23 14.60
N THR A 78 2.97 -1.88 15.01
CA THR A 78 4.21 -2.20 14.30
C THR A 78 5.07 -3.10 15.18
N ILE A 79 5.57 -4.18 14.60
CA ILE A 79 6.51 -5.12 15.20
C ILE A 79 7.79 -5.09 14.36
N LEU A 80 8.95 -4.93 15.01
CA LEU A 80 10.26 -4.98 14.38
C LEU A 80 11.12 -6.07 15.04
N GLU A 81 11.84 -6.85 14.24
CA GLU A 81 12.97 -7.65 14.71
C GLU A 81 14.27 -7.00 14.24
N LEU A 82 15.14 -6.61 15.18
CA LEU A 82 16.43 -6.00 14.89
C LEU A 82 17.58 -6.99 15.13
N ASP A 83 18.67 -6.83 14.40
CA ASP A 83 19.95 -7.47 14.73
C ASP A 83 20.79 -6.61 15.70
N ASP A 84 22.01 -7.10 16.01
CA ASP A 84 22.90 -6.44 16.98
C ASP A 84 23.27 -5.00 16.58
N ASP A 85 23.30 -4.71 15.27
CA ASP A 85 23.68 -3.42 14.71
C ASP A 85 22.46 -2.50 14.49
N GLY A 86 21.24 -2.95 14.81
CA GLY A 86 20.00 -2.20 14.59
C GLY A 86 19.47 -2.29 13.17
N ILE A 87 19.92 -3.26 12.38
CA ILE A 87 19.34 -3.54 11.07
C ILE A 87 18.02 -4.28 11.26
N ILE A 88 16.97 -3.82 10.58
CA ILE A 88 15.66 -4.46 10.59
C ILE A 88 15.75 -5.77 9.80
N THR A 89 15.59 -6.90 10.51
CA THR A 89 15.61 -8.25 9.93
C THR A 89 14.23 -8.79 9.62
N ASP A 90 13.22 -8.35 10.37
CA ASP A 90 11.80 -8.59 10.11
C ASP A 90 10.97 -7.36 10.51
N ALA A 91 9.85 -7.17 9.80
CA ALA A 91 8.90 -6.11 10.10
C ALA A 91 7.48 -6.59 9.84
N THR A 92 6.56 -6.30 10.76
CA THR A 92 5.14 -6.57 10.59
C THR A 92 4.35 -5.35 11.01
N MET A 93 3.30 -5.01 10.24
CA MET A 93 2.36 -3.97 10.61
C MET A 93 0.94 -4.51 10.54
N ARG A 94 0.09 -4.10 11.48
CA ARG A 94 -1.32 -4.54 11.55
C ARG A 94 -2.24 -3.39 11.88
N PHE A 95 -3.41 -3.38 11.27
CA PHE A 95 -4.45 -2.40 11.55
C PHE A 95 -5.66 -3.13 12.10
N PHE A 96 -5.87 -2.97 13.39
CA PHE A 96 -7.00 -3.53 14.11
C PHE A 96 -8.19 -2.59 14.14
N VAL A 97 -9.37 -3.18 13.99
CA VAL A 97 -10.67 -2.54 14.16
C VAL A 97 -11.53 -3.38 15.09
N LEU A 98 -12.30 -2.73 15.95
CA LEU A 98 -13.24 -3.38 16.85
C LEU A 98 -14.57 -3.59 16.09
N MET A 99 -14.92 -4.83 15.83
CA MET A 99 -16.18 -5.22 15.17
C MET A 99 -16.98 -6.13 16.10
N ASP A 100 -18.20 -5.72 16.43
CA ASP A 100 -19.10 -6.47 17.31
C ASP A 100 -18.45 -6.89 18.65
N GLY A 101 -17.56 -6.05 19.17
CA GLY A 101 -16.83 -6.28 20.43
C GLY A 101 -15.55 -7.12 20.31
N TYR A 102 -15.15 -7.51 19.10
CA TYR A 102 -13.93 -8.29 18.85
C TYR A 102 -12.96 -7.50 17.98
N TRP A 103 -11.68 -7.54 18.35
CA TRP A 103 -10.61 -7.00 17.53
C TRP A 103 -10.36 -7.91 16.32
N THR A 104 -10.43 -7.33 15.13
CA THR A 104 -10.07 -8.00 13.88
C THR A 104 -9.13 -7.13 13.07
N THR A 105 -8.27 -7.74 12.27
CA THR A 105 -7.37 -7.01 11.39
C THR A 105 -8.08 -6.63 10.08
N ARG A 106 -7.88 -5.40 9.61
CA ARG A 106 -8.29 -5.01 8.25
C ARG A 106 -7.61 -5.86 7.19
N GLN A 107 -6.40 -6.33 7.47
CA GLN A 107 -5.63 -7.23 6.61
C GLN A 107 -6.17 -8.66 6.55
N SER A 108 -7.14 -9.04 7.39
CA SER A 108 -7.64 -10.43 7.42
C SER A 108 -8.22 -10.87 6.07
N GLY A 109 -8.64 -9.92 5.24
CA GLY A 109 -9.23 -10.17 3.92
C GLY A 109 -10.55 -10.93 3.98
N ASN A 110 -11.07 -11.27 5.16
CA ASN A 110 -12.27 -12.06 5.31
C ASN A 110 -13.50 -11.19 5.11
N ALA A 111 -14.30 -11.54 4.10
CA ALA A 111 -15.61 -10.97 3.87
C ALA A 111 -16.70 -12.06 3.88
N TYR A 112 -17.84 -11.74 4.48
CA TYR A 112 -19.09 -12.36 4.11
C TYR A 112 -19.67 -11.60 2.92
N LEU A 113 -20.01 -12.34 1.87
CA LEU A 113 -20.56 -11.81 0.63
C LEU A 113 -21.86 -12.55 0.29
N LYS A 114 -22.89 -11.79 -0.08
CA LYS A 114 -24.08 -12.32 -0.74
C LYS A 114 -24.43 -11.47 -1.96
N ALA A 115 -24.66 -12.13 -3.08
CA ALA A 115 -25.19 -11.56 -4.33
C ALA A 115 -26.72 -11.70 -4.40
N ASP A 116 -27.39 -10.70 -4.95
CA ASP A 116 -28.84 -10.73 -5.25
C ASP A 116 -29.12 -10.18 -6.65
N PHE A 117 -29.27 -11.09 -7.62
CA PHE A 117 -29.55 -10.77 -9.03
C PHE A 117 -30.94 -10.15 -9.27
N SER A 118 -31.84 -10.24 -8.28
CA SER A 118 -33.18 -9.65 -8.38
C SER A 118 -33.20 -8.15 -8.07
N VAL A 119 -32.10 -7.63 -7.52
CA VAL A 119 -31.94 -6.21 -7.23
C VAL A 119 -31.44 -5.50 -8.47
N GLU A 120 -32.07 -4.37 -8.78
CA GLU A 120 -31.51 -3.39 -9.71
C GLU A 120 -30.70 -2.36 -8.90
N PRO A 121 -29.40 -2.20 -9.18
CA PRO A 121 -28.58 -1.25 -8.44
C PRO A 121 -29.08 0.18 -8.68
N VAL A 122 -29.10 0.97 -7.61
CA VAL A 122 -29.50 2.39 -7.66
C VAL A 122 -28.36 3.21 -7.11
N ALA A 123 -27.95 4.24 -7.86
CA ALA A 123 -26.89 5.14 -7.43
C ALA A 123 -27.24 5.79 -6.08
N ALA A 124 -26.22 5.94 -5.23
CA ALA A 124 -26.29 6.79 -4.06
C ALA A 124 -26.51 8.25 -4.46
N VAL A 125 -26.99 9.08 -3.54
CA VAL A 125 -26.85 10.53 -3.68
C VAL A 125 -25.54 10.92 -2.97
N PRO A 126 -24.55 11.51 -3.67
CA PRO A 126 -23.28 11.90 -3.06
C PRO A 126 -23.40 13.27 -2.36
N GLY A 127 -22.29 13.79 -1.86
CA GLY A 127 -22.24 15.07 -1.14
C GLY A 127 -22.64 15.02 0.35
N ASP A 128 -22.92 16.19 0.91
CA ASP A 128 -23.22 16.37 2.35
C ASP A 128 -24.55 15.74 2.75
N ASP A 129 -25.55 15.79 1.86
CA ASP A 129 -26.85 15.15 2.01
C ASP A 129 -26.84 13.68 1.54
N TYR A 130 -25.75 12.96 1.84
CA TYR A 130 -25.54 11.60 1.36
C TYR A 130 -26.75 10.70 1.64
N LYS A 131 -27.21 10.00 0.60
CA LYS A 131 -28.19 8.93 0.72
C LYS A 131 -27.63 7.67 0.10
N ARG A 132 -27.62 6.59 0.88
CA ARG A 132 -27.24 5.27 0.39
C ARG A 132 -28.16 4.85 -0.75
N GLY A 133 -27.58 4.34 -1.82
CA GLY A 133 -28.29 3.72 -2.93
C GLY A 133 -28.73 2.29 -2.62
N THR A 134 -29.10 1.55 -3.66
CA THR A 134 -29.45 0.13 -3.55
C THR A 134 -28.34 -0.69 -4.18
N SER A 135 -27.86 -1.71 -3.46
CA SER A 135 -26.75 -2.56 -3.88
C SER A 135 -27.22 -3.98 -4.12
N MET A 136 -26.67 -4.64 -5.15
CA MET A 136 -26.87 -6.07 -5.41
C MET A 136 -26.06 -6.95 -4.46
N PHE A 137 -25.06 -6.37 -3.77
CA PHE A 137 -24.22 -7.07 -2.82
C PHE A 137 -24.53 -6.69 -1.37
N THR A 138 -24.60 -7.71 -0.52
CA THR A 138 -24.44 -7.54 0.92
C THR A 138 -23.04 -7.98 1.31
N VAL A 139 -22.21 -7.02 1.71
CA VAL A 139 -20.81 -7.24 2.11
C VAL A 139 -20.65 -6.92 3.59
N TYR A 140 -20.06 -7.83 4.35
CA TYR A 140 -19.60 -7.59 5.72
C TYR A 140 -18.13 -7.98 5.81
N THR A 141 -17.26 -6.98 5.99
CA THR A 141 -15.80 -7.12 6.01
C THR A 141 -15.18 -6.01 6.86
N ALA A 142 -13.98 -6.25 7.38
CA ALA A 142 -13.16 -5.25 8.03
C ALA A 142 -12.50 -4.28 7.03
N ASP A 143 -12.42 -4.67 5.75
CA ASP A 143 -11.80 -3.86 4.70
C ASP A 143 -12.56 -3.91 3.37
N MET A 144 -12.95 -2.72 2.91
CA MET A 144 -13.55 -2.48 1.58
C MET A 144 -12.58 -1.78 0.62
N MET A 145 -11.37 -1.40 1.04
CA MET A 145 -10.37 -0.76 0.18
C MET A 145 -9.93 -1.74 -0.92
N SER A 146 -10.01 -1.31 -2.18
CA SER A 146 -9.67 -2.15 -3.35
C SER A 146 -10.46 -3.47 -3.42
N PHE A 147 -11.59 -3.55 -2.74
CA PHE A 147 -12.44 -4.73 -2.73
C PHE A 147 -13.15 -4.88 -4.07
N TYR A 148 -13.25 -6.11 -4.59
CA TYR A 148 -14.19 -6.46 -5.64
C TYR A 148 -15.01 -7.69 -5.26
N ALA A 149 -16.19 -7.80 -5.85
CA ALA A 149 -17.07 -8.95 -5.79
C ALA A 149 -17.63 -9.26 -7.18
N VAL A 150 -17.81 -10.54 -7.47
CA VAL A 150 -18.38 -11.02 -8.73
C VAL A 150 -19.22 -12.28 -8.50
N ALA A 151 -20.32 -12.38 -9.23
CA ALA A 151 -21.17 -13.56 -9.30
C ALA A 151 -21.79 -13.69 -10.69
N ALA A 152 -22.08 -14.90 -11.13
CA ALA A 152 -22.82 -15.17 -12.36
C ALA A 152 -23.93 -16.19 -12.08
N ASP A 153 -25.13 -15.95 -12.61
CA ASP A 153 -26.26 -16.87 -12.42
C ASP A 153 -26.34 -17.93 -13.54
N ASP A 154 -27.26 -18.88 -13.39
CA ASP A 154 -27.48 -19.95 -14.36
C ASP A 154 -28.06 -19.47 -15.70
N ASN A 155 -28.53 -18.21 -15.78
CA ASN A 155 -29.06 -17.63 -17.01
C ASN A 155 -27.99 -16.92 -17.83
N GLY A 156 -26.76 -16.77 -17.30
CA GLY A 156 -25.69 -16.03 -17.93
C GLY A 156 -25.67 -14.54 -17.58
N THR A 157 -26.44 -14.11 -16.57
CA THR A 157 -26.35 -12.74 -16.03
C THR A 157 -25.17 -12.67 -15.06
N VAL A 158 -24.31 -11.66 -15.22
CA VAL A 158 -23.15 -11.41 -14.36
C VAL A 158 -23.36 -10.11 -13.60
N ILE A 159 -23.04 -10.12 -12.31
CA ILE A 159 -22.99 -8.90 -11.50
C ILE A 159 -21.58 -8.70 -10.95
N VAL A 160 -21.10 -7.47 -10.99
CA VAL A 160 -19.79 -7.05 -10.49
C VAL A 160 -19.97 -5.88 -9.54
N GLY A 161 -19.20 -5.87 -8.47
CA GLY A 161 -19.05 -4.74 -7.57
C GLY A 161 -17.58 -4.46 -7.32
N MET A 162 -17.13 -3.22 -7.46
CA MET A 162 -15.75 -2.81 -7.16
C MET A 162 -15.74 -1.51 -6.35
N VAL A 163 -14.87 -1.42 -5.35
CA VAL A 163 -14.74 -0.21 -4.56
C VAL A 163 -13.66 0.69 -5.14
N ASP A 164 -14.04 1.85 -5.66
CA ASP A 164 -13.07 2.80 -6.21
C ASP A 164 -12.18 3.36 -5.10
N PRO A 165 -10.84 3.30 -5.24
CA PRO A 165 -9.91 3.80 -4.24
C PRO A 165 -10.04 5.30 -3.99
N VAL A 166 -10.49 6.09 -4.97
CA VAL A 166 -10.45 7.56 -4.89
C VAL A 166 -11.71 8.13 -4.23
N THR A 167 -12.89 7.74 -4.70
CA THR A 167 -14.19 8.20 -4.20
C THR A 167 -14.68 7.40 -3.00
N ARG A 168 -14.22 6.14 -2.85
CA ARG A 168 -14.68 5.19 -1.81
C ARG A 168 -16.15 4.83 -1.93
N TYR A 169 -16.63 4.68 -3.15
CA TYR A 169 -17.93 4.08 -3.42
C TYR A 169 -17.77 2.67 -3.98
N LEU A 170 -18.71 1.79 -3.64
CA LEU A 170 -18.94 0.54 -4.35
C LEU A 170 -19.65 0.88 -5.66
N TYR A 171 -18.96 0.67 -6.78
CA TYR A 171 -19.51 0.76 -8.13
C TYR A 171 -19.95 -0.61 -8.57
N GLU A 172 -21.17 -0.72 -9.07
CA GLU A 172 -21.76 -1.98 -9.47
C GLU A 172 -22.19 -1.96 -10.94
N SER A 173 -22.04 -3.10 -11.59
CA SER A 173 -22.45 -3.34 -12.96
C SER A 173 -23.21 -4.65 -13.03
N LYS A 174 -24.28 -4.66 -13.84
CA LYS A 174 -25.09 -5.84 -14.14
C LYS A 174 -25.11 -6.05 -15.65
N PHE A 175 -24.62 -7.20 -16.07
CA PHE A 175 -24.55 -7.60 -17.48
C PHE A 175 -25.51 -8.75 -17.68
N GLU A 176 -26.62 -8.49 -18.36
CA GLU A 176 -27.62 -9.52 -18.67
C GLU A 176 -27.07 -10.51 -19.71
N ALA A 177 -27.71 -11.68 -19.83
CA ALA A 177 -27.27 -12.76 -20.69
C ALA A 177 -27.11 -12.39 -22.18
N ASP A 178 -27.85 -11.37 -22.66
CA ASP A 178 -27.79 -10.86 -24.03
C ASP A 178 -26.89 -9.64 -24.21
N PHE A 179 -26.12 -9.27 -23.17
CA PHE A 179 -25.16 -8.18 -23.22
C PHE A 179 -24.03 -8.46 -24.22
N ASP A 180 -23.52 -7.42 -24.87
CA ASP A 180 -22.37 -7.51 -25.76
C ASP A 180 -21.06 -7.53 -24.96
N PHE A 181 -20.61 -8.72 -24.57
CA PHE A 181 -19.36 -8.92 -23.81
C PHE A 181 -18.09 -8.54 -24.60
N SER A 182 -18.19 -8.25 -25.90
CA SER A 182 -17.08 -7.71 -26.70
C SER A 182 -16.94 -6.19 -26.59
N MET A 183 -17.91 -5.50 -25.96
CA MET A 183 -17.83 -4.07 -25.65
C MET A 183 -16.54 -3.78 -24.86
N PRO A 184 -15.81 -2.69 -25.18
CA PRO A 184 -14.71 -2.24 -24.34
C PRO A 184 -15.16 -1.88 -22.93
N VAL A 185 -14.41 -2.28 -21.92
CA VAL A 185 -14.71 -1.94 -20.52
C VAL A 185 -14.64 -0.44 -20.25
N GLY A 186 -13.86 0.31 -21.03
CA GLY A 186 -13.82 1.77 -20.98
C GLY A 186 -15.15 2.45 -21.29
N ASP A 187 -16.05 1.77 -22.02
CA ASP A 187 -17.38 2.27 -22.37
C ASP A 187 -18.41 2.05 -21.24
N VAL A 188 -18.09 1.25 -20.22
CA VAL A 188 -18.88 1.09 -19.00
C VAL A 188 -18.63 2.27 -18.07
N THR A 189 -19.34 3.37 -18.37
CA THR A 189 -19.22 4.64 -17.65
C THR A 189 -20.38 4.89 -16.70
N ILE A 190 -20.21 5.84 -15.77
CA ILE A 190 -21.27 6.27 -14.85
C ILE A 190 -22.46 6.84 -15.62
N GLY A 191 -22.20 7.66 -16.66
CA GLY A 191 -23.20 8.29 -17.49
C GLY A 191 -23.94 7.32 -18.43
N SER A 192 -23.33 6.19 -18.79
CA SER A 192 -24.00 5.12 -19.53
C SER A 192 -25.08 4.40 -18.70
N GLY A 193 -25.01 4.53 -17.37
CA GLY A 193 -25.84 3.76 -16.44
C GLY A 193 -25.36 2.33 -16.21
N LEU A 194 -24.27 1.89 -16.85
CA LEU A 194 -23.70 0.55 -16.67
C LEU A 194 -22.74 0.46 -15.47
N LEU A 195 -22.23 1.60 -14.97
CA LEU A 195 -21.36 1.68 -13.80
C LEU A 195 -22.03 2.51 -12.70
N ILE A 196 -22.63 1.86 -11.71
CA ILE A 196 -23.55 2.52 -10.77
C ILE A 196 -22.90 2.62 -9.38
N PRO A 197 -22.57 3.82 -8.87
CA PRO A 197 -22.03 3.99 -7.52
C PRO A 197 -23.13 3.90 -6.45
N THR A 198 -23.26 2.77 -5.76
CA THR A 198 -24.42 2.47 -4.91
C THR A 198 -24.21 2.79 -3.43
N VAL A 199 -23.00 2.59 -2.90
CA VAL A 199 -22.73 2.66 -1.45
C VAL A 199 -21.41 3.35 -1.18
N ARG A 200 -21.42 4.39 -0.35
CA ARG A 200 -20.19 4.96 0.22
C ARG A 200 -19.61 4.02 1.26
N THR A 201 -18.41 3.50 1.02
CA THR A 201 -17.69 2.57 1.90
C THR A 201 -16.83 3.29 2.93
N SER A 202 -16.43 4.54 2.66
CA SER A 202 -15.70 5.41 3.60
C SER A 202 -15.94 6.89 3.30
N SER A 203 -15.89 7.75 4.32
CA SER A 203 -15.94 9.21 4.17
C SER A 203 -14.58 9.84 3.84
N GLY A 204 -13.50 9.04 3.89
CA GLY A 204 -12.12 9.47 3.67
C GLY A 204 -11.65 9.45 2.21
N GLY A 205 -12.57 9.40 1.24
CA GLY A 205 -12.23 9.49 -0.18
C GLY A 205 -11.48 10.79 -0.49
N LEU A 206 -10.48 10.68 -1.35
CA LEU A 206 -9.70 11.81 -1.86
C LEU A 206 -10.59 12.73 -2.72
N MET A 207 -11.47 12.11 -3.52
CA MET A 207 -12.49 12.81 -4.29
C MET A 207 -13.85 12.65 -3.62
N LYS A 208 -14.59 13.75 -3.51
CA LYS A 208 -15.94 13.80 -2.93
C LYS A 208 -16.86 14.48 -3.92
N PRO A 209 -17.37 13.75 -4.94
CA PRO A 209 -18.22 14.36 -5.95
C PRO A 209 -19.47 14.93 -5.30
N ALA A 210 -19.91 16.11 -5.76
CA ALA A 210 -21.19 16.68 -5.33
C ALA A 210 -22.36 16.13 -6.17
N SER A 211 -22.07 15.69 -7.40
CA SER A 211 -22.97 15.00 -8.31
C SER A 211 -22.23 13.93 -9.11
N TRP A 212 -22.93 12.86 -9.50
CA TRP A 212 -22.39 11.88 -10.45
C TRP A 212 -22.25 12.42 -11.86
N ASP A 213 -22.96 13.49 -12.20
CA ASP A 213 -22.84 14.16 -13.50
C ASP A 213 -21.41 14.69 -13.74
N GLU A 214 -20.69 15.05 -12.68
CA GLU A 214 -19.29 15.48 -12.74
C GLU A 214 -18.35 14.37 -13.22
N LEU A 215 -18.78 13.11 -13.07
CA LEU A 215 -18.03 11.91 -13.41
C LEU A 215 -18.75 11.08 -14.49
N ALA A 216 -19.73 11.65 -15.21
CA ALA A 216 -20.56 10.90 -16.15
C ALA A 216 -19.73 10.18 -17.24
N ASP A 217 -18.69 10.84 -17.76
CA ASP A 217 -17.82 10.26 -18.79
C ASP A 217 -16.72 9.35 -18.20
N LYS A 218 -16.76 9.07 -16.89
CA LYS A 218 -15.75 8.26 -16.21
C LYS A 218 -16.15 6.80 -16.12
N ASN A 219 -15.17 5.93 -16.29
CA ASN A 219 -15.21 4.51 -16.01
C ASN A 219 -14.27 4.21 -14.83
N PHE A 220 -14.24 2.95 -14.38
CA PHE A 220 -13.50 2.57 -13.18
C PHE A 220 -11.96 2.75 -13.28
N PHE A 221 -11.40 2.82 -14.50
CA PHE A 221 -9.97 3.00 -14.75
C PHE A 221 -9.53 4.47 -14.86
N ASN A 222 -10.47 5.43 -14.90
CA ASN A 222 -10.13 6.83 -15.19
C ASN A 222 -10.91 7.88 -14.37
N ILE A 223 -11.53 7.50 -13.26
CA ILE A 223 -12.20 8.42 -12.33
C ILE A 223 -11.29 9.58 -11.95
N ASP A 224 -10.02 9.30 -11.66
CA ASP A 224 -9.01 10.28 -11.28
C ASP A 224 -7.62 9.86 -11.80
N ILE A 225 -6.62 10.74 -11.67
CA ILE A 225 -5.22 10.43 -12.02
C ILE A 225 -4.67 9.23 -11.25
N TRP A 226 -5.26 8.93 -10.10
CA TRP A 226 -4.89 7.81 -9.23
C TRP A 226 -5.58 6.49 -9.56
N SER A 227 -6.47 6.44 -10.56
CA SER A 227 -7.16 5.21 -10.93
C SER A 227 -6.24 4.14 -11.53
N HIS A 228 -5.00 4.47 -11.90
CA HIS A 228 -3.97 3.50 -12.35
C HIS A 228 -3.72 2.37 -11.33
N VAL A 229 -3.94 2.60 -10.03
CA VAL A 229 -3.74 1.55 -9.01
C VAL A 229 -4.73 0.39 -9.12
N VAL A 230 -5.80 0.56 -9.90
CA VAL A 230 -6.75 -0.52 -10.20
C VAL A 230 -6.06 -1.60 -11.03
N ASN A 231 -5.23 -1.22 -11.99
CA ASN A 231 -4.74 -2.09 -13.06
C ASN A 231 -3.23 -2.01 -13.32
N ASP A 232 -2.45 -1.26 -12.55
CA ASP A 232 -0.98 -1.32 -12.65
C ASP A 232 -0.42 -2.66 -12.14
N MET A 233 -1.14 -3.32 -11.22
CA MET A 233 -0.75 -4.59 -10.59
C MET A 233 -1.97 -5.43 -10.17
N GLY A 234 -1.71 -6.68 -9.78
CA GLY A 234 -2.72 -7.60 -9.27
C GLY A 234 -3.50 -8.30 -10.38
N ILE A 235 -4.72 -8.71 -10.08
CA ILE A 235 -5.53 -9.52 -11.01
C ILE A 235 -5.94 -8.75 -12.28
N LEU A 236 -5.91 -7.41 -12.25
CA LEU A 236 -6.29 -6.56 -13.38
C LEU A 236 -5.07 -5.97 -14.11
N ALA A 237 -3.84 -6.46 -13.86
CA ALA A 237 -2.61 -5.90 -14.40
C ALA A 237 -2.54 -5.83 -15.95
N GLU A 238 -3.31 -6.68 -16.63
CA GLU A 238 -3.38 -6.77 -18.09
C GLU A 238 -4.69 -6.23 -18.66
N ILE A 239 -5.53 -5.62 -17.81
CA ILE A 239 -6.83 -5.07 -18.19
C ILE A 239 -6.72 -3.54 -18.29
N ASP A 240 -7.14 -2.99 -19.42
CA ASP A 240 -7.22 -1.54 -19.63
C ASP A 240 -8.58 -1.15 -20.23
N GLU A 241 -8.77 0.13 -20.53
CA GLU A 241 -10.04 0.64 -21.09
C GLU A 241 -10.41 0.00 -22.44
N SER A 242 -9.44 -0.53 -23.18
CA SER A 242 -9.65 -1.17 -24.48
C SER A 242 -9.93 -2.66 -24.40
N SER A 243 -9.64 -3.29 -23.25
CA SER A 243 -10.03 -4.68 -22.98
C SER A 243 -11.54 -4.84 -23.06
N SER A 244 -11.97 -6.00 -23.52
CA SER A 244 -13.39 -6.37 -23.56
C SER A 244 -13.95 -6.62 -22.15
N ILE A 245 -15.27 -6.49 -21.99
CA ILE A 245 -15.95 -6.89 -20.74
C ILE A 245 -15.68 -8.37 -20.43
N GLN A 246 -15.60 -9.23 -21.44
CA GLN A 246 -15.23 -10.64 -21.23
C GLN A 246 -13.85 -10.77 -20.55
N GLU A 247 -12.80 -10.15 -21.10
CA GLU A 247 -11.44 -10.21 -20.53
C GLU A 247 -11.42 -9.68 -19.09
N PHE A 248 -12.14 -8.59 -18.83
CA PHE A 248 -12.29 -8.02 -17.49
C PHE A 248 -12.96 -8.98 -16.49
N LEU A 249 -14.05 -9.65 -16.91
CA LEU A 249 -14.76 -10.63 -16.08
C LEU A 249 -13.96 -11.92 -15.87
N GLU A 250 -13.22 -12.37 -16.88
CA GLU A 250 -12.31 -13.52 -16.80
C GLU A 250 -11.16 -13.25 -15.82
N ALA A 251 -10.62 -12.03 -15.79
CA ALA A 251 -9.63 -11.62 -14.80
C ALA A 251 -10.17 -11.68 -13.35
N MET A 252 -11.49 -11.52 -13.16
CA MET A 252 -12.17 -11.73 -11.88
C MET A 252 -12.60 -13.19 -11.63
N GLY A 253 -12.26 -14.09 -12.56
CA GLY A 253 -12.50 -15.52 -12.46
C GLY A 253 -13.90 -15.97 -12.90
N VAL A 254 -14.60 -15.20 -13.72
CA VAL A 254 -15.79 -15.67 -14.45
C VAL A 254 -15.34 -16.50 -15.64
N GLU A 255 -15.85 -17.71 -15.78
CA GLU A 255 -15.55 -18.54 -16.95
C GLU A 255 -16.57 -18.25 -18.06
N PHE A 256 -16.12 -18.34 -19.32
CA PHE A 256 -16.98 -18.21 -20.50
C PHE A 256 -16.95 -19.50 -21.31
N ALA A 257 -18.12 -19.93 -21.81
CA ALA A 257 -18.24 -20.99 -22.80
C ALA A 257 -19.04 -20.46 -23.99
N ASP A 258 -18.45 -20.55 -25.19
CA ASP A 258 -19.06 -20.05 -26.43
C ASP A 258 -19.55 -18.59 -26.35
N GLY A 259 -18.83 -17.74 -25.60
CA GLY A 259 -19.17 -16.33 -25.39
C GLY A 259 -20.25 -16.07 -24.35
N VAL A 260 -20.68 -17.09 -23.59
CA VAL A 260 -21.69 -16.97 -22.53
C VAL A 260 -21.03 -17.19 -21.16
N PRO A 261 -21.28 -16.30 -20.17
CA PRO A 261 -20.80 -16.48 -18.81
C PRO A 261 -21.32 -17.79 -18.20
N GLN A 262 -20.45 -18.50 -17.50
CA GLN A 262 -20.81 -19.68 -16.73
C GLN A 262 -21.20 -19.31 -15.31
N SER A 263 -22.17 -20.02 -14.75
CA SER A 263 -22.64 -19.85 -13.38
C SER A 263 -21.49 -19.89 -12.39
N LYS A 264 -21.48 -18.94 -11.46
CA LYS A 264 -20.40 -18.74 -10.50
C LYS A 264 -21.00 -18.22 -9.20
N ASP A 265 -20.82 -19.00 -8.13
CA ASP A 265 -21.12 -18.55 -6.77
C ASP A 265 -20.43 -17.22 -6.46
N ALA A 266 -21.08 -16.39 -5.66
CA ALA A 266 -20.54 -15.10 -5.28
C ALA A 266 -19.16 -15.25 -4.65
N SER A 267 -18.19 -14.55 -5.23
CA SER A 267 -16.79 -14.54 -4.80
C SER A 267 -16.30 -13.11 -4.71
N TYR A 268 -15.24 -12.90 -3.93
CA TYR A 268 -14.61 -11.59 -3.76
C TYR A 268 -13.10 -11.71 -3.74
N GLY A 269 -12.46 -10.56 -3.84
CA GLY A 269 -11.03 -10.42 -3.58
C GLY A 269 -10.66 -8.95 -3.46
N TYR A 270 -9.36 -8.70 -3.58
CA TYR A 270 -8.79 -7.37 -3.56
C TYR A 270 -7.94 -7.17 -4.81
N PHE A 271 -8.17 -6.07 -5.53
CA PHE A 271 -7.39 -5.72 -6.72
C PHE A 271 -6.18 -4.84 -6.35
N GLY A 272 -5.35 -4.50 -7.34
CA GLY A 272 -4.09 -3.77 -7.14
C GLY A 272 -3.12 -4.59 -6.28
N LEU A 273 -2.53 -3.96 -5.26
CA LEU A 273 -1.64 -4.64 -4.30
C LEU A 273 -2.37 -5.51 -3.27
N GLY A 274 -3.70 -5.52 -3.23
CA GLY A 274 -4.45 -6.33 -2.25
C GLY A 274 -4.93 -5.55 -1.02
N GLY A 275 -5.43 -4.34 -1.21
CA GLY A 275 -6.05 -3.54 -0.13
C GLY A 275 -5.08 -3.17 1.01
N TRP A 276 -5.56 -3.12 2.26
CA TRP A 276 -4.69 -2.82 3.41
C TRP A 276 -3.58 -3.84 3.62
N ALA A 277 -3.82 -5.11 3.31
CA ALA A 277 -2.81 -6.17 3.46
C ALA A 277 -1.60 -5.90 2.58
N GLY A 278 -1.83 -5.72 1.27
CA GLY A 278 -0.79 -5.38 0.31
C GLY A 278 0.01 -4.14 0.69
N ASN A 279 -0.67 -3.12 1.20
CA ASN A 279 -0.04 -1.87 1.61
C ASN A 279 0.95 -2.08 2.76
N TYR A 280 0.53 -2.82 3.78
CA TYR A 280 1.34 -3.02 4.98
C TYR A 280 2.45 -4.04 4.72
N ASP A 281 2.21 -5.03 3.87
CA ASP A 281 3.25 -5.93 3.39
C ASP A 281 4.32 -5.15 2.61
N ALA A 282 3.93 -4.21 1.74
CA ALA A 282 4.89 -3.36 1.04
C ALA A 282 5.72 -2.47 1.97
N ILE A 283 5.12 -1.93 3.05
CA ILE A 283 5.87 -1.17 4.07
C ILE A 283 6.87 -2.09 4.78
N ALA A 284 6.40 -3.24 5.27
CA ALA A 284 7.22 -4.23 5.95
C ALA A 284 8.43 -4.65 5.09
N GLN A 285 8.19 -5.00 3.81
CA GLN A 285 9.25 -5.38 2.89
C GLN A 285 10.26 -4.25 2.62
N ASN A 286 9.82 -2.99 2.62
CA ASN A 286 10.76 -1.87 2.46
C ASN A 286 11.64 -1.65 3.69
N LEU A 287 11.08 -1.89 4.89
CA LEU A 287 11.80 -1.75 6.16
C LEU A 287 12.90 -2.79 6.33
N ILE A 288 12.72 -4.01 5.82
CA ILE A 288 13.72 -5.07 5.95
C ILE A 288 15.04 -4.65 5.27
N GLY A 289 16.14 -4.76 6.02
CA GLY A 289 17.49 -4.36 5.63
C GLY A 289 17.81 -2.88 5.85
N GLN A 290 16.87 -2.08 6.34
CA GLN A 290 17.13 -0.69 6.73
C GLN A 290 17.78 -0.61 8.11
N ASP A 291 18.60 0.42 8.32
CA ASP A 291 19.18 0.76 9.61
C ASP A 291 18.18 1.59 10.42
N ALA A 292 17.64 1.01 11.49
CA ALA A 292 16.63 1.63 12.35
C ALA A 292 17.15 2.87 13.08
N THR A 293 18.48 3.01 13.25
CA THR A 293 19.10 4.20 13.86
C THR A 293 19.13 5.40 12.92
N GLN A 294 19.02 5.16 11.62
CA GLN A 294 18.98 6.20 10.58
C GLN A 294 17.54 6.48 10.10
N MET A 295 16.68 5.46 10.12
CA MET A 295 15.30 5.55 9.67
C MET A 295 14.34 5.73 10.85
N THR A 296 14.27 6.96 11.37
CA THR A 296 13.45 7.27 12.56
C THR A 296 12.00 7.66 12.23
N SER A 297 11.58 7.62 10.97
CA SER A 297 10.20 7.87 10.56
C SER A 297 9.86 7.24 9.21
N LEU A 298 8.60 6.88 9.02
CA LEU A 298 8.06 6.44 7.73
C LEU A 298 7.67 7.62 6.81
N VAL A 299 7.76 8.85 7.33
CA VAL A 299 7.50 10.09 6.61
C VAL A 299 8.81 10.83 6.37
N ASP A 300 9.03 11.25 5.12
CA ASP A 300 10.16 12.12 4.79
C ASP A 300 9.83 13.57 5.18
N TRP A 301 10.17 13.93 6.43
CA TRP A 301 9.98 15.27 6.98
C TRP A 301 10.88 16.34 6.32
N SER A 302 11.90 15.94 5.53
CA SER A 302 12.73 16.91 4.81
C SER A 302 11.97 17.63 3.69
N VAL A 303 10.83 17.08 3.27
CA VAL A 303 9.95 17.73 2.29
C VAL A 303 9.20 18.87 2.97
N SER A 304 9.47 20.10 2.53
CA SER A 304 8.95 21.34 3.12
C SER A 304 7.42 21.40 3.28
N ARG A 305 6.67 20.69 2.42
CA ARG A 305 5.20 20.62 2.50
C ARG A 305 4.68 19.84 3.73
N TYR A 306 5.52 19.04 4.39
CA TYR A 306 5.18 18.29 5.60
C TYR A 306 5.84 18.84 6.86
N ALA A 307 7.01 19.46 6.72
CA ALA A 307 7.76 20.01 7.86
C ALA A 307 6.97 21.06 8.66
N GLY A 308 6.09 21.83 8.01
CA GLY A 308 5.21 22.80 8.67
C GLY A 308 3.89 22.23 9.20
N ALA A 309 3.70 20.91 9.11
CA ALA A 309 2.44 20.25 9.48
C ALA A 309 2.48 19.59 10.87
N VAL A 310 3.63 19.61 11.55
CA VAL A 310 3.79 19.15 12.93
C VAL A 310 3.78 20.37 13.85
N ASN A 311 2.92 20.37 14.86
CA ASN A 311 2.84 21.48 15.82
C ASN A 311 3.85 21.31 16.98
N ASP A 312 3.87 22.26 17.91
CA ASP A 312 4.77 22.25 19.07
C ASP A 312 4.54 21.06 20.04
N ASP A 313 3.38 20.39 19.93
CA ASP A 313 3.03 19.19 20.71
C ASP A 313 3.38 17.89 19.95
N ASN A 314 4.17 17.98 18.87
CA ASN A 314 4.52 16.86 17.97
C ASN A 314 3.31 16.17 17.32
N ILE A 315 2.20 16.89 17.12
CA ILE A 315 1.01 16.37 16.45
C ILE A 315 1.03 16.77 14.98
N PHE A 316 0.95 15.77 14.09
CA PHE A 316 0.90 15.98 12.65
C PHE A 316 -0.52 16.25 12.13
N GLY A 317 -0.65 17.25 11.27
CA GLY A 317 -1.82 17.51 10.43
C GLY A 317 -2.93 18.34 11.10
N VAL A 318 -2.65 19.03 12.20
CA VAL A 318 -3.63 19.88 12.91
C VAL A 318 -3.92 21.18 12.16
N ASP A 319 -2.92 21.75 11.46
CA ASP A 319 -2.97 23.13 10.97
C ASP A 319 -2.79 23.31 9.44
N VAL A 320 -2.63 22.22 8.67
CA VAL A 320 -2.53 22.27 7.20
C VAL A 320 -3.24 21.09 6.53
N GLU A 321 -3.75 21.31 5.31
CA GLU A 321 -4.34 20.26 4.46
C GLU A 321 -3.25 19.27 4.03
N SER A 322 -3.11 18.17 4.77
CA SER A 322 -2.14 17.11 4.47
C SER A 322 -2.74 16.13 3.45
N GLY A 323 -2.28 16.26 2.19
CA GLY A 323 -2.49 15.28 1.12
C GLY A 323 -1.51 14.10 1.20
N ALA A 324 -1.53 13.23 0.20
CA ALA A 324 -0.68 12.02 0.12
C ALA A 324 0.79 12.31 0.49
N THR A 325 1.24 11.72 1.60
CA THR A 325 2.58 11.94 2.14
C THR A 325 3.62 11.22 1.27
N ARG A 326 4.71 11.87 0.83
CA ARG A 326 5.85 11.22 0.19
C ARG A 326 6.49 10.39 1.28
N THR A 327 6.31 9.09 1.14
CA THR A 327 6.54 8.11 2.17
C THR A 327 7.39 7.00 1.59
N VAL A 328 7.87 6.14 2.47
CA VAL A 328 8.61 4.92 2.20
C VAL A 328 7.98 4.06 1.08
N GLN A 329 6.67 4.16 0.89
CA GLN A 329 5.94 3.41 -0.13
C GLN A 329 6.14 3.88 -1.57
N ASN A 330 6.75 5.05 -1.84
CA ASN A 330 6.56 5.73 -3.13
C ASN A 330 5.08 5.66 -3.52
N SER A 331 4.22 6.14 -2.63
CA SER A 331 2.77 5.90 -2.65
C SER A 331 2.16 6.15 -4.03
N ILE A 332 2.78 6.99 -4.86
CA ILE A 332 2.44 7.32 -6.23
C ILE A 332 2.27 6.08 -7.11
N ASP A 333 3.20 5.11 -7.04
CA ASP A 333 3.29 4.03 -8.04
C ASP A 333 2.66 2.69 -7.57
N GLY A 334 2.09 2.64 -6.36
CA GLY A 334 1.51 1.41 -5.82
C GLY A 334 0.07 1.54 -5.30
N ILE A 335 -0.27 2.67 -4.67
CA ILE A 335 -1.46 2.78 -3.79
C ILE A 335 -2.12 4.16 -3.88
N SER A 336 -1.58 5.12 -4.66
CA SER A 336 -2.13 6.47 -4.61
C SER A 336 -3.59 6.49 -5.07
N GLY A 337 -4.38 7.38 -4.48
CA GLY A 337 -5.84 7.29 -4.46
C GLY A 337 -6.36 6.69 -3.17
N ALA A 338 -5.69 5.65 -2.66
CA ALA A 338 -5.85 5.22 -1.29
C ALA A 338 -5.01 6.10 -0.37
N THR A 339 -5.67 7.07 0.27
CA THR A 339 -5.14 7.93 1.35
C THR A 339 -4.62 7.11 2.55
N VAL A 340 -3.61 6.26 2.39
CA VAL A 340 -2.87 5.71 3.52
C VAL A 340 -2.08 6.87 4.07
N ARG A 341 -2.71 7.62 4.97
CA ARG A 341 -2.05 8.61 5.80
C ARG A 341 -1.12 7.84 6.71
N ILE A 342 0.11 7.60 6.24
CA ILE A 342 1.20 6.91 6.97
C ILE A 342 1.54 7.60 8.30
N SER A 343 0.88 8.70 8.66
CA SER A 343 1.08 9.38 9.93
C SER A 343 0.86 8.47 11.13
N ARG A 344 -0.24 7.69 11.19
CA ARG A 344 -0.50 6.78 12.32
C ARG A 344 0.41 5.54 12.28
N GLU A 345 0.70 5.04 11.09
CA GLU A 345 1.65 3.95 10.86
C GLU A 345 3.06 4.37 11.32
N SER A 346 3.47 5.60 11.00
CA SER A 346 4.74 6.20 11.43
C SER A 346 4.79 6.38 12.94
N THR A 347 3.70 6.78 13.59
CA THR A 347 3.62 6.84 15.06
C THR A 347 3.86 5.46 15.68
N SER A 348 3.17 4.43 15.16
CA SER A 348 3.38 3.06 15.66
C SER A 348 4.80 2.54 15.42
N PHE A 349 5.41 2.87 14.28
CA PHE A 349 6.80 2.54 13.97
C PHE A 349 7.78 3.25 14.89
N GLN A 350 7.61 4.57 15.10
CA GLN A 350 8.44 5.35 16.03
C GLN A 350 8.38 4.80 17.44
N ARG A 351 7.22 4.34 17.90
CA ARG A 351 7.11 3.69 19.21
C ARG A 351 7.78 2.33 19.29
N ALA A 352 7.86 1.58 18.20
CA ALA A 352 8.70 0.38 18.17
C ALA A 352 10.18 0.76 18.32
N LEU A 353 10.61 1.92 17.79
CA LEU A 353 11.96 2.45 18.03
C LEU A 353 12.16 2.99 19.46
N VAL A 354 11.11 3.51 20.11
CA VAL A 354 11.14 3.85 21.54
C VAL A 354 11.32 2.61 22.39
N ASP A 355 10.60 1.53 22.08
CA ASP A 355 10.74 0.23 22.75
C ASP A 355 12.16 -0.37 22.54
N ALA A 356 12.77 -0.12 21.39
CA ALA A 356 14.17 -0.45 21.10
C ALA A 356 15.20 0.45 21.81
N GLY A 357 14.77 1.54 22.46
CA GLY A 357 15.65 2.52 23.08
C GLY A 357 16.43 3.39 22.07
N ILE A 358 16.00 3.43 20.81
CA ILE A 358 16.58 4.23 19.73
C ILE A 358 16.02 5.67 19.78
N LEU A 359 14.74 5.81 20.10
CA LEU A 359 14.06 7.09 20.30
C LEU A 359 13.56 7.22 21.74
N SER A 360 13.24 8.44 22.15
CA SER A 360 12.41 8.70 23.34
C SER A 360 10.97 9.07 22.96
N GLU A 361 10.03 8.89 23.88
CA GLU A 361 8.60 9.14 23.62
C GLU A 361 8.32 10.61 23.24
N ASP A 362 9.10 11.56 23.74
CA ASP A 362 8.98 12.97 23.37
C ASP A 362 9.45 13.27 21.94
N GLU A 363 10.12 12.34 21.27
CA GLU A 363 10.48 12.42 19.84
C GLU A 363 9.40 11.83 18.92
N VAL A 364 8.39 11.15 19.49
CA VAL A 364 7.30 10.54 18.71
C VAL A 364 6.40 11.63 18.14
N ILE A 365 6.15 11.54 16.83
CA ILE A 365 5.19 12.37 16.13
C ILE A 365 3.85 11.65 16.11
N ILE A 366 2.84 12.24 16.75
CA ILE A 366 1.49 11.69 16.84
C ILE A 366 0.75 12.00 15.53
N GLY A 367 0.43 10.95 14.78
CA GLY A 367 -0.29 11.04 13.53
C GLY A 367 -1.79 11.11 13.70
N ARG A 368 -2.48 11.64 12.68
CA ARG A 368 -3.94 11.53 12.59
C ARG A 368 -4.37 10.13 12.16
N PHE A 369 -5.45 9.67 12.78
CA PHE A 369 -6.03 8.35 12.57
C PHE A 369 -7.09 8.32 11.47
#